data_AF-A0A7Y4NZB8-F1
#
_entry.id   AF-A0A7Y4NZB8-F1
#
_cell.length_a   1.000
_cell.length_b   1.000
_cell.length_c   1.000
_cell.angle_alpha   90.00
_cell.angle_beta   90.00
_cell.angle_gamma   90.00
#
_symmetry.space_group_name_H-M   'P 1'
#
loop_
_entity.id
_entity.type
_entity.pdbx_description
1 polymer ?
#
loop_
_entity_poly.entity_id
_entity_poly.type
_entity_poly.pdbx_seq_one_letter_code
_entity_poly.pdbx_strand_id
1 'polypeptide(L)'
;MEDRRVDQCGRRGVRTSRGCSRECPPPGSLRFFFDRSLGKSSASRLRAHGWTTHLIAEFYPDDAANVPDEVWIAEGCSRGWILLTKDKKIRYRAQELQALERGQLFCLASGNLQLEQMAQRFIDAEGAILRAAARTPVGFWHVLEHGRVTRMWP
;
A
#
# COMPACT_ATOMS: atom_id res chain seq x y z
N MET A 1 7.91 -21.05 -61.25
CA MET A 1 6.95 -22.06 -61.75
C MET A 1 6.41 -22.72 -60.51
N GLU A 2 5.12 -22.48 -60.27
CA GLU A 2 4.18 -22.99 -59.23
C GLU A 2 4.68 -23.25 -57.77
N ASP A 3 3.93 -23.01 -56.70
CA ASP A 3 2.47 -23.04 -56.61
C ASP A 3 1.91 -22.31 -55.37
N ARG A 4 0.69 -21.80 -55.62
CA ARG A 4 -0.46 -21.45 -54.81
C ARG A 4 -0.43 -21.24 -53.29
N ARG A 5 -1.02 -20.08 -52.96
CA ARG A 5 -1.88 -19.74 -51.81
C ARG A 5 -2.67 -20.91 -51.23
N VAL A 6 -2.76 -20.94 -49.90
CA VAL A 6 -3.99 -21.34 -49.21
C VAL A 6 -4.25 -20.34 -48.08
N ASP A 7 -5.14 -19.39 -48.36
CA ASP A 7 -5.91 -18.71 -47.33
C ASP A 7 -6.83 -19.74 -46.68
N GLN A 8 -6.87 -19.81 -45.35
CA GLN A 8 -8.14 -20.02 -44.66
C GLN A 8 -8.14 -19.50 -43.23
N CYS A 9 -9.02 -18.51 -43.06
CA CYS A 9 -9.51 -17.91 -41.84
C CYS A 9 -10.09 -18.95 -40.88
N GLY A 10 -9.54 -19.03 -39.66
CA GLY A 10 -10.15 -19.66 -38.50
C GLY A 10 -10.45 -18.63 -37.42
N ARG A 11 -11.50 -17.82 -37.60
CA ARG A 11 -12.07 -16.98 -36.53
C ARG A 11 -12.83 -17.85 -35.52
N ARG A 12 -12.48 -17.71 -34.24
CA ARG A 12 -13.30 -17.80 -33.00
C ARG A 12 -12.26 -17.95 -31.86
N GLY A 13 -11.87 -16.91 -31.14
CA GLY A 13 -12.70 -16.06 -30.28
C GLY A 13 -12.58 -16.55 -28.83
N VAL A 14 -12.39 -15.62 -27.87
CA VAL A 14 -12.32 -15.79 -26.39
C VAL A 14 -10.87 -15.91 -25.88
N ARG A 15 -10.32 -15.04 -25.01
CA ARG A 15 -10.84 -13.98 -24.14
C ARG A 15 -9.71 -12.97 -23.88
N THR A 16 -10.01 -11.69 -23.95
CA THR A 16 -9.12 -10.61 -23.51
C THR A 16 -9.06 -10.58 -21.97
N SER A 17 -7.96 -11.01 -21.37
CA SER A 17 -7.55 -10.50 -20.06
C SER A 17 -6.58 -9.35 -20.29
N ARG A 18 -7.22 -8.17 -20.32
CA ARG A 18 -6.68 -6.82 -20.18
C ARG A 18 -5.29 -6.79 -19.56
N GLY A 19 -4.40 -6.09 -20.27
CA GLY A 19 -3.03 -5.85 -19.88
C GLY A 19 -2.93 -5.43 -18.43
N CYS A 20 -1.95 -6.05 -17.76
CA CYS A 20 -1.30 -5.47 -16.61
C CYS A 20 -0.67 -4.16 -17.10
N SER A 21 -1.47 -3.09 -17.16
CA SER A 21 -0.96 -1.72 -17.27
C SER A 21 -0.24 -1.45 -15.97
N ARG A 22 1.00 -1.93 -15.92
CA ARG A 22 2.09 -1.39 -15.11
C ARG A 22 2.30 0.04 -15.58
N GLU A 23 1.33 0.90 -15.31
CA GLU A 23 1.54 2.33 -15.31
C GLU A 23 2.48 2.55 -14.14
N CYS A 24 3.79 2.44 -14.41
CA CYS A 24 4.79 2.94 -13.49
C CYS A 24 4.47 4.43 -13.32
N PRO A 25 3.99 4.87 -12.14
CA PRO A 25 3.71 6.26 -11.92
C PRO A 25 5.03 7.05 -11.98
N PRO A 26 4.96 8.33 -12.36
CA PRO A 26 6.13 9.16 -12.61
C PRO A 26 7.09 9.16 -11.41
N PRO A 27 8.42 9.17 -11.66
CA PRO A 27 9.41 9.23 -10.60
C PRO A 27 9.19 10.49 -9.75
N GLY A 28 8.85 10.30 -8.47
CA GLY A 28 8.52 11.36 -7.52
C GLY A 28 7.20 11.18 -6.78
N SER A 29 6.31 10.29 -7.22
CA SER A 29 5.09 9.96 -6.48
C SER A 29 5.39 9.00 -5.33
N LEU A 30 5.14 9.42 -4.08
CA LEU A 30 5.25 8.53 -2.93
C LEU A 30 4.23 7.39 -3.04
N ARG A 31 4.72 6.18 -2.73
CA ARG A 31 3.95 4.96 -2.79
C ARG A 31 3.67 4.46 -1.38
N PHE A 32 2.44 4.03 -1.17
CA PHE A 32 1.96 3.59 0.14
C PHE A 32 1.59 2.12 0.11
N PHE A 33 1.98 1.36 1.14
CA PHE A 33 1.67 -0.06 1.26
C PHE A 33 0.65 -0.30 2.37
N PHE A 34 -0.46 -0.95 2.01
CA PHE A 34 -1.64 -1.11 2.86
C PHE A 34 -1.71 -2.50 3.47
N ASP A 35 -1.83 -2.53 4.78
CA ASP A 35 -2.29 -3.69 5.53
C ASP A 35 -3.79 -3.98 5.27
N ARG A 36 -4.17 -5.27 5.35
CA ARG A 36 -5.54 -5.79 5.17
C ARG A 36 -6.55 -5.10 6.09
N SER A 37 -6.09 -4.68 7.26
CA SER A 37 -6.92 -4.04 8.29
C SER A 37 -7.59 -2.74 7.81
N LEU A 38 -7.03 -2.04 6.82
CA LEU A 38 -7.57 -0.77 6.32
C LEU A 38 -8.70 -0.94 5.30
N GLY A 39 -8.86 -2.14 4.71
CA GLY A 39 -9.92 -2.45 3.75
C GLY A 39 -9.76 -1.78 2.38
N LYS A 40 -10.40 -2.39 1.36
CA LYS A 40 -10.25 -1.97 -0.06
C LYS A 40 -10.88 -0.60 -0.36
N SER A 41 -11.99 -0.24 0.29
CA SER A 41 -12.68 1.03 0.06
C SER A 41 -11.83 2.24 0.46
N SER A 42 -11.09 2.16 1.58
CA SER A 42 -10.20 3.24 2.01
C SER A 42 -9.05 3.46 1.02
N ALA A 43 -8.48 2.37 0.49
CA ALA A 43 -7.47 2.41 -0.56
C ALA A 43 -8.00 3.04 -1.86
N SER A 44 -9.22 2.70 -2.28
CA SER A 44 -9.89 3.33 -3.43
C SER A 44 -10.06 4.84 -3.26
N ARG A 45 -10.45 5.29 -2.06
CA ARG A 45 -10.59 6.72 -1.75
C ARG A 45 -9.25 7.47 -1.78
N LEU A 46 -8.19 6.86 -1.28
CA LEU A 46 -6.85 7.45 -1.34
C LEU A 46 -6.31 7.52 -2.77
N ARG A 47 -6.59 6.50 -3.59
CA ARG A 47 -6.29 6.54 -5.03
C ARG A 47 -7.05 7.66 -5.75
N ALA A 48 -8.33 7.85 -5.43
CA ALA A 48 -9.12 8.96 -5.97
C ALA A 48 -8.59 10.34 -5.55
N HIS A 49 -7.95 10.44 -4.38
CA HIS A 49 -7.23 11.64 -3.93
C HIS A 49 -5.88 11.83 -4.65
N GLY A 50 -5.38 10.84 -5.39
CA GLY A 50 -4.13 10.89 -6.14
C GLY A 50 -2.96 10.11 -5.51
N TRP A 51 -3.19 9.35 -4.44
CA TRP A 51 -2.15 8.53 -3.84
C TRP A 51 -1.90 7.26 -4.66
N THR A 52 -0.62 6.88 -4.78
CA THR A 52 -0.27 5.55 -5.29
C THR A 52 -0.30 4.56 -4.13
N THR A 53 -1.37 3.80 -4.00
CA THR A 53 -1.52 2.78 -2.95
C THR A 53 -1.38 1.38 -3.53
N HIS A 54 -0.70 0.51 -2.79
CA HIS A 54 -0.52 -0.91 -3.06
C HIS A 54 -1.10 -1.70 -1.89
N LEU A 55 -2.01 -2.64 -2.15
CA LEU A 55 -2.60 -3.45 -1.08
C LEU A 55 -1.81 -4.73 -0.90
N ILE A 56 -1.67 -5.21 0.33
CA ILE A 56 -1.06 -6.52 0.62
C ILE A 56 -1.74 -7.66 -0.18
N ALA A 57 -3.05 -7.56 -0.41
CA ALA A 57 -3.86 -8.47 -1.22
C ALA A 57 -3.43 -8.56 -2.71
N GLU A 58 -2.66 -7.59 -3.21
CA GLU A 58 -2.14 -7.58 -4.59
C GLU A 58 -0.85 -8.41 -4.72
N PHE A 59 -0.20 -8.72 -3.59
CA PHE A 59 1.09 -9.43 -3.54
C PHE A 59 0.97 -10.84 -2.97
N TYR A 60 -0.02 -11.06 -2.10
CA TYR A 60 -0.20 -12.31 -1.38
C TYR A 60 -1.61 -12.89 -1.61
N PRO A 61 -1.74 -14.23 -1.72
CA PRO A 61 -3.04 -14.89 -1.82
C PRO A 61 -3.85 -14.72 -0.53
N ASP A 62 -5.16 -14.95 -0.62
CA ASP A 62 -6.09 -15.00 0.52
C ASP A 62 -6.03 -13.76 1.43
N ASP A 63 -5.87 -12.58 0.85
CA ASP A 63 -5.77 -11.30 1.56
C ASP A 63 -4.65 -11.30 2.63
N ALA A 64 -3.58 -12.04 2.33
CA ALA A 64 -2.42 -12.20 3.19
C ALA A 64 -2.77 -12.77 4.58
N ALA A 65 -3.82 -13.60 4.69
CA ALA A 65 -4.28 -14.16 5.97
C ALA A 65 -3.18 -14.90 6.74
N ASN A 66 -2.28 -15.57 6.02
CA ASN A 66 -1.17 -16.36 6.58
C ASN A 66 0.18 -15.64 6.50
N VAL A 67 0.20 -14.37 6.12
CA VAL A 67 1.44 -13.59 6.02
C VAL A 67 1.71 -12.92 7.38
N PRO A 68 2.84 -13.22 8.03
CA PRO A 68 3.24 -12.56 9.26
C PRO A 68 3.49 -11.07 9.05
N ASP A 69 3.34 -10.28 10.11
CA ASP A 69 3.42 -8.83 10.01
C ASP A 69 4.83 -8.36 9.60
N GLU A 70 5.87 -9.00 10.13
CA GLU A 70 7.26 -8.73 9.81
C GLU A 70 7.60 -8.94 8.32
N VAL A 71 6.93 -9.90 7.66
CA VAL A 71 7.20 -10.23 6.25
C VAL A 71 6.72 -9.11 5.33
N TRP A 72 5.48 -8.64 5.52
CA TRP A 72 4.95 -7.58 4.67
C TRP A 72 5.56 -6.21 4.99
N ILE A 73 5.93 -5.98 6.26
CA ILE A 73 6.66 -4.78 6.67
C ILE A 73 8.01 -4.74 5.94
N ALA A 74 8.79 -5.82 5.99
CA ALA A 74 10.07 -5.91 5.30
C ALA A 74 9.92 -5.73 3.78
N GLU A 75 8.89 -6.34 3.19
CA GLU A 75 8.58 -6.21 1.76
C GLU A 75 8.35 -4.75 1.35
N GLY A 76 7.48 -4.03 2.05
CA GLY A 76 7.21 -2.62 1.76
C GLY A 76 8.43 -1.72 2.02
N CYS A 77 9.22 -2.01 3.06
CA CYS A 77 10.48 -1.30 3.34
C CYS A 77 11.50 -1.49 2.21
N SER A 78 11.68 -2.72 1.71
CA SER A 78 12.62 -3.03 0.63
C SER A 78 12.31 -2.27 -0.68
N ARG A 79 11.04 -1.93 -0.87
CA ARG A 79 10.53 -1.18 -2.04
C ARG A 79 10.57 0.34 -1.84
N GLY A 80 10.96 0.81 -0.66
CA GLY A 80 10.95 2.23 -0.30
C GLY A 80 9.54 2.81 -0.19
N TRP A 81 8.55 1.99 0.18
CA TRP A 81 7.16 2.42 0.33
C TRP A 81 6.86 2.82 1.77
N ILE A 82 5.93 3.76 1.93
CA ILE A 82 5.43 4.16 3.25
C ILE A 82 4.32 3.18 3.66
N LEU A 83 4.47 2.53 4.81
CA LEU A 83 3.53 1.54 5.31
C LEU A 83 2.37 2.20 6.05
N LEU A 84 1.15 1.72 5.83
CA LEU A 84 -0.06 2.20 6.50
C LEU A 84 -0.81 1.02 7.15
N THR A 85 -1.26 1.20 8.39
CA THR A 85 -2.03 0.18 9.15
C THR A 85 -3.01 0.82 10.14
N LYS A 86 -3.91 0.02 10.72
CA LYS A 86 -4.64 0.35 11.96
C LYS A 86 -4.30 -0.59 13.12
N ASP A 87 -3.42 -1.57 12.91
CA ASP A 87 -3.02 -2.49 13.98
C ASP A 87 -1.95 -1.88 14.86
N LYS A 88 -2.38 -1.42 16.05
CA LYS A 88 -1.50 -0.83 17.06
C LYS A 88 -0.62 -1.86 17.74
N LYS A 89 -0.95 -3.15 17.65
CA LYS A 89 -0.18 -4.22 18.29
C LYS A 89 1.22 -4.31 17.70
N ILE A 90 1.40 -3.85 16.46
CA ILE A 90 2.69 -3.85 15.77
C ILE A 90 3.76 -3.11 16.57
N ARG A 91 3.38 -2.04 17.26
CA ARG A 91 4.27 -1.27 18.12
C ARG A 91 4.90 -2.09 19.26
N TYR A 92 4.24 -3.14 19.73
CA TYR A 92 4.67 -3.90 20.90
C TYR A 92 5.44 -5.17 20.53
N ARG A 93 5.55 -5.50 19.24
CA ARG A 93 6.17 -6.72 18.76
C ARG A 93 7.55 -6.40 18.22
N ALA A 94 8.57 -6.80 18.98
CA ALA A 94 9.96 -6.46 18.68
C ALA A 94 10.41 -6.93 17.28
N GLN A 95 9.95 -8.11 16.84
CA GLN A 95 10.26 -8.64 15.51
C GLN A 95 9.74 -7.74 14.38
N GLU A 96 8.54 -7.16 14.54
CA GLU A 96 7.92 -6.31 13.54
C GLU A 96 8.56 -4.92 13.49
N LEU A 97 8.93 -4.38 14.66
CA LEU A 97 9.73 -3.15 14.71
C LEU A 97 11.13 -3.34 14.11
N GLN A 98 11.74 -4.51 14.32
CA GLN A 98 13.01 -4.86 13.68
C GLN A 98 12.86 -4.92 12.16
N ALA A 99 11.77 -5.49 11.64
CA ALA A 99 11.50 -5.53 10.20
C ALA A 99 11.34 -4.14 9.55
N LEU A 100 11.07 -3.10 10.34
CA LEU A 100 10.94 -1.72 9.85
C LEU A 100 12.29 -1.08 9.49
N GLU A 101 13.44 -1.76 9.69
CA GLU A 101 14.85 -1.32 9.55
C GLU A 101 15.09 0.07 8.91
N ARG A 102 14.59 0.31 7.68
CA ARG A 102 14.75 1.58 6.93
C ARG A 102 13.45 2.10 6.30
N GLY A 103 12.32 1.85 6.94
CA GLY A 103 10.99 2.24 6.46
C GLY A 103 10.16 3.01 7.48
N GLN A 104 9.02 3.51 7.02
CA GLN A 104 8.11 4.27 7.86
C GLN A 104 6.75 3.60 7.91
N LEU A 105 6.20 3.50 9.12
CA LEU A 105 4.88 2.93 9.35
C LEU A 105 3.99 3.95 10.06
N PHE A 106 2.88 4.29 9.43
CA PHE A 106 1.85 5.19 9.97
C PHE A 106 0.62 4.38 10.35
N CYS A 107 0.33 4.35 11.65
CA CYS A 107 -0.78 3.63 12.25
C CYS A 107 -1.90 4.58 12.67
N LEU A 108 -3.14 4.28 12.30
CA LEU A 108 -4.30 5.01 12.84
C LEU A 108 -4.42 4.78 14.36
N ALA A 109 -4.37 5.86 15.14
CA ALA A 109 -4.40 5.77 16.60
C ALA A 109 -5.81 5.48 17.16
N SER A 110 -6.87 5.71 16.38
CA SER A 110 -8.25 5.43 16.79
C SER A 110 -8.73 4.09 16.22
N GLY A 111 -9.31 3.24 17.08
CA GLY A 111 -9.78 1.90 16.71
C GLY A 111 -11.22 1.86 16.16
N ASN A 112 -12.00 2.92 16.38
CA ASN A 112 -13.44 2.96 16.06
C ASN A 112 -13.76 3.77 14.80
N LEU A 113 -12.80 3.89 13.88
CA LEU A 113 -13.01 4.62 12.63
C LEU A 113 -13.76 3.73 11.63
N GLN A 114 -14.78 4.30 10.99
CA GLN A 114 -15.37 3.71 9.79
C GLN A 114 -14.37 3.77 8.64
N LEU A 115 -14.46 2.85 7.67
CA LEU A 115 -13.54 2.75 6.53
C LEU A 115 -13.36 4.10 5.79
N GLU A 116 -14.44 4.86 5.62
CA GLU A 116 -14.41 6.18 4.98
C GLU A 116 -13.64 7.22 5.81
N GLN A 117 -13.73 7.13 7.13
CA GLN A 117 -13.00 8.01 8.04
C GLN A 117 -11.51 7.67 8.08
N MET A 118 -11.15 6.39 7.90
CA MET A 118 -9.75 5.96 7.85
C MET A 118 -8.98 6.67 6.72
N ALA A 119 -9.53 6.65 5.50
CA ALA A 119 -8.94 7.34 4.36
C ALA A 119 -8.83 8.85 4.60
N GLN A 120 -9.91 9.48 5.11
CA GLN A 120 -9.89 10.91 5.39
C GLN A 120 -8.82 11.28 6.43
N ARG A 121 -8.59 10.47 7.47
CA ARG A 121 -7.52 10.71 8.45
C ARG A 121 -6.14 10.73 7.82
N PHE A 122 -5.86 9.84 6.86
CA PHE A 122 -4.60 9.86 6.13
C PHE A 122 -4.47 11.07 5.21
N ILE A 123 -5.55 11.46 4.53
CA ILE A 123 -5.59 12.67 3.68
C ILE A 123 -5.31 13.92 4.52
N ASP A 124 -6.02 14.10 5.64
CA ASP A 124 -5.82 15.24 6.54
C ASP A 124 -4.38 15.30 7.06
N ALA A 125 -3.76 14.14 7.27
CA ALA A 125 -2.40 14.01 7.78
C ALA A 125 -1.32 13.99 6.68
N GLU A 126 -1.68 14.08 5.39
CA GLU A 126 -0.77 13.92 4.27
C GLU A 126 0.50 14.76 4.44
N GLY A 127 0.34 16.08 4.57
CA GLY A 127 1.49 16.98 4.72
C GLY A 127 2.36 16.66 5.94
N ALA A 128 1.79 16.12 7.01
CA ALA A 128 2.54 15.72 8.20
C ALA A 128 3.28 14.38 8.00
N ILE A 129 2.66 13.42 7.32
CA ILE A 129 3.26 12.15 6.88
C ILE A 129 4.46 12.44 5.98
N LEU A 130 4.29 13.30 4.98
CA LEU A 130 5.34 13.67 4.03
C LEU A 130 6.54 14.32 4.72
N ARG A 131 6.29 15.25 5.64
CA ARG A 131 7.36 15.89 6.44
C ARG A 131 8.08 14.90 7.34
N ALA A 132 7.36 13.94 7.95
CA ALA A 132 7.97 12.88 8.75
C ALA A 132 8.82 11.94 7.88
N ALA A 133 8.33 11.57 6.68
CA ALA A 133 9.04 10.81 5.66
C ALA A 133 10.37 11.44 5.25
N ALA A 134 10.37 12.74 5.01
CA ALA A 134 11.58 13.45 4.61
C ALA A 134 12.61 13.61 5.74
N ARG A 135 12.18 13.66 7.01
CA ARG A 135 13.07 13.97 8.15
C ARG A 135 13.79 12.76 8.73
N THR A 136 13.21 11.58 8.66
CA THR A 136 13.76 10.38 9.30
C THR A 136 13.68 9.19 8.36
N PRO A 137 14.71 8.34 8.25
CA PRO A 137 14.62 7.16 7.39
C PRO A 137 13.76 6.04 7.99
N VAL A 138 13.57 6.03 9.30
CA VAL A 138 12.84 4.97 10.02
C VAL A 138 11.88 5.54 11.06
N GLY A 139 10.70 4.95 11.22
CA GLY A 139 9.86 5.23 12.38
C GLY A 139 8.45 4.69 12.33
N PHE A 140 7.92 4.40 13.51
CA PHE A 140 6.51 4.11 13.75
C PHE A 140 5.81 5.39 14.23
N TRP A 141 4.72 5.74 13.56
CA TRP A 141 3.99 6.98 13.80
C TRP A 141 2.52 6.68 14.06
N HIS A 142 1.94 7.36 15.03
CA HIS A 142 0.50 7.44 15.18
C HIS A 142 -0.06 8.58 14.34
N VAL A 143 -1.04 8.28 13.51
CA VAL A 143 -1.91 9.25 12.85
C VAL A 143 -3.09 9.52 13.76
N LEU A 144 -3.19 10.77 14.21
CA LEU A 144 -4.19 11.29 15.13
C LEU A 144 -5.24 12.09 14.35
N GLU A 145 -6.23 12.59 15.07
CA GLU A 145 -7.25 13.47 14.51
C GLU A 145 -6.65 14.82 14.06
N HIS A 146 -7.35 15.51 13.16
CA HIS A 146 -6.96 16.83 12.64
C HIS A 146 -5.56 16.86 11.99
N GLY A 147 -5.20 15.77 11.28
CA GLY A 147 -3.97 15.73 10.47
C GLY A 147 -2.66 15.66 11.26
N ARG A 148 -2.72 15.35 12.56
CA ARG A 148 -1.53 15.26 13.40
C ARG A 148 -0.88 13.89 13.30
N VAL A 149 0.46 13.86 13.30
CA VAL A 149 1.24 12.63 13.47
C VAL A 149 2.17 12.74 14.68
N THR A 150 2.32 11.65 15.43
CA THR A 150 3.23 11.56 16.59
C THR A 150 4.14 10.34 16.43
N ARG A 151 5.45 10.53 16.56
CA ARG A 151 6.40 9.42 16.52
C ARG A 151 6.28 8.62 17.81
N MET A 152 6.16 7.31 17.69
CA MET A 152 6.08 6.40 18.84
C MET A 152 7.29 5.47 18.94
N TRP A 153 8.07 5.34 17.86
CA TRP A 153 9.31 4.58 17.76
C TRP A 153 10.13 4.99 16.49
N PRO A 154 11.46 4.80 16.46
CA PRO A 154 12.31 4.67 17.65
C PRO A 154 12.18 5.89 18.54
#